data_AF-A0A259FUI7-F1
#
_entry.id   AF-A0A259FUI7-F1
#
_cell.length_a   1.000
_cell.length_b   1.000
_cell.length_c   1.000
_cell.angle_alpha   90.00
_cell.angle_beta   90.00
_cell.angle_gamma   90.00
#
_symmetry.space_group_name_H-M   'P 1'
#
loop_
_entity.id
_entity.type
_entity.pdbx_description
1 polymer ?
#
loop_
_entity_poly.entity_id
_entity_poly.type
_entity_poly.pdbx_seq_one_letter_code
_entity_poly.pdbx_strand_id
1 'polypeptide(L)' 'MSERNVSPERAILPWDGMSRWSQFKNFSPFSREKWRQLVLEGKAPQPVRLGTRLTMWRNADLHEFLADPVGYRVNKSEI' A
#
# COMPACT_ATOMS: atom_id res chain seq x y z
N MET A 1 26.41 -14.94 1.88
CA MET A 1 25.13 -14.36 1.44
C MET A 1 24.17 -14.47 2.61
N SER A 2 24.02 -13.39 3.39
CA SER A 2 23.25 -13.39 4.62
C SER A 2 21.77 -13.21 4.32
N GLU A 3 21.01 -14.30 4.40
CA GLU A 3 19.56 -14.28 4.52
C GLU A 3 19.21 -13.57 5.83
N ARG A 4 18.79 -12.31 5.76
CA ARG A 4 18.11 -11.68 6.90
C ARG A 4 16.71 -12.28 6.98
N ASN A 5 16.64 -13.39 7.71
CA ASN A 5 15.42 -13.93 8.27
C ASN A 5 14.96 -12.93 9.35
N VAL A 6 14.23 -11.89 8.93
CA VAL A 6 13.54 -10.99 9.86
C VAL A 6 12.29 -11.75 10.30
N SER A 7 12.36 -12.38 11.48
CA SER A 7 11.15 -12.74 12.22
C SER A 7 10.21 -11.54 12.19
N PRO A 8 8.89 -11.71 11.94
CA PRO A 8 7.96 -10.60 12.01
C PRO A 8 7.74 -10.26 13.49
N GLU A 9 8.75 -9.74 14.18
CA GLU A 9 8.50 -8.88 15.33
C GLU A 9 7.58 -7.80 14.79
N ARG A 10 6.36 -7.73 15.34
CA ARG A 10 5.22 -6.89 14.93
C ARG A 10 5.63 -5.75 13.99
N ALA A 11 5.76 -6.05 12.70
CA ALA A 11 6.14 -5.03 11.76
C ALA A 11 4.97 -4.04 11.77
N ILE A 12 5.25 -2.75 11.97
CA ILE A 12 4.22 -1.72 11.92
C ILE A 12 4.41 -0.95 10.63
N LEU A 13 3.31 -0.70 9.92
CA LEU A 13 3.33 0.26 8.82
C LEU A 13 3.63 1.63 9.44
N PRO A 14 4.66 2.37 9.00
CA PRO A 14 4.92 3.72 9.49
C PRO A 14 3.67 4.60 9.33
N TRP A 15 3.47 5.58 10.21
CA TRP A 15 2.27 6.43 10.17
C TRP A 15 2.18 7.29 8.89
N ASP A 16 3.31 7.87 8.48
CA ASP A 16 3.39 8.72 7.29
C ASP A 16 4.58 8.31 6.40
N GLY A 17 4.73 8.99 5.27
CA GLY A 17 5.71 8.68 4.23
C GLY A 17 5.13 7.74 3.18
N MET A 18 6.02 7.01 2.50
CA MET A 18 5.67 6.20 1.33
C MET A 18 6.11 4.75 1.49
N SER A 19 5.24 3.82 1.13
CA SER A 19 5.54 2.38 1.08
C SER A 19 5.29 1.78 -0.30
N ARG A 20 6.17 0.88 -0.71
CA ARG A 20 5.98 0.01 -1.87
C ARG A 20 5.17 -1.22 -1.48
N TRP A 21 4.61 -1.90 -2.48
CA TRP A 21 3.88 -3.17 -2.28
C TRP A 21 4.65 -4.16 -1.40
N SER A 22 5.95 -4.36 -1.66
CA SER A 22 6.77 -5.30 -0.90
C SER A 22 6.90 -4.96 0.59
N GLN A 23 6.69 -3.70 0.99
CA GLN A 23 6.81 -3.23 2.36
C GLN A 23 5.50 -3.42 3.15
N PHE A 24 4.33 -3.16 2.55
CA PHE A 24 3.04 -3.29 3.25
C PHE A 24 2.26 -4.58 2.94
N LYS A 25 2.70 -5.41 1.99
CA LYS A 25 2.01 -6.66 1.61
C LYS A 25 1.70 -7.60 2.79
N ASN A 26 2.50 -7.54 3.86
CA ASN A 26 2.31 -8.39 5.04
C ASN A 26 1.12 -7.93 5.91
N PHE A 27 0.66 -6.69 5.74
CA PHE A 27 -0.51 -6.12 6.44
C PHE A 27 -1.77 -6.18 5.59
N SER A 28 -1.62 -6.34 4.28
CA SER A 28 -2.75 -6.39 3.34
C SER A 28 -3.30 -7.82 3.25
N PRO A 29 -4.62 -8.03 3.36
CA PRO A 29 -5.24 -9.33 3.12
C PRO A 29 -5.33 -9.66 1.62
N PHE A 30 -4.90 -8.76 0.73
CA PHE A 30 -5.05 -8.89 -0.72
C PHE A 30 -3.77 -9.40 -1.38
N SER A 31 -3.94 -10.19 -2.44
CA SER A 31 -2.83 -10.50 -3.34
C SER A 31 -2.41 -9.25 -4.13
N ARG A 32 -1.18 -9.26 -4.67
CA ARG A 32 -0.68 -8.15 -5.50
C ARG A 32 -1.60 -7.85 -6.69
N GLU A 33 -2.14 -8.90 -7.30
CA GLU A 33 -3.01 -8.75 -8.45
C GLU A 33 -4.38 -8.21 -8.04
N LYS A 34 -4.95 -8.66 -6.92
CA LYS A 34 -6.21 -8.11 -6.41
C LYS A 34 -6.06 -6.63 -6.03
N TRP A 35 -4.95 -6.27 -5.39
CA TRP A 35 -4.63 -4.87 -5.12
C TRP A 35 -4.58 -4.03 -6.40
N ARG A 36 -3.89 -4.52 -7.44
CA ARG A 36 -3.82 -3.85 -8.74
C ARG A 36 -5.21 -3.62 -9.33
N GLN A 37 -6.10 -4.61 -9.25
CA GLN A 37 -7.50 -4.48 -9.69
C GLN A 37 -8.25 -3.41 -8.89
N LEU A 38 -8.15 -3.42 -7.56
CA LEU A 38 -8.79 -2.41 -6.70
C LEU A 38 -8.30 -1.00 -7.00
N VAL A 39 -7.00 -0.84 -7.25
CA VAL A 39 -6.41 0.45 -7.67
C VAL A 39 -7.00 0.92 -9.00
N LEU A 40 -7.12 0.04 -9.98
CA LEU A 40 -7.72 0.36 -11.29
C LEU A 40 -9.21 0.70 -11.16
N GLU A 41 -9.93 0.01 -10.28
CA GLU A 41 -11.33 0.29 -9.94
C GLU A 41 -11.50 1.57 -9.09
N GLY A 42 -10.41 2.20 -8.64
CA GLY A 42 -10.47 3.37 -7.76
C GLY A 42 -10.92 3.07 -6.32
N LYS A 43 -10.91 1.79 -5.92
CA LYS A 43 -11.30 1.31 -4.58
C LYS A 43 -10.14 1.20 -3.60
N ALA A 44 -8.91 1.34 -4.08
CA ALA A 44 -7.70 1.36 -3.25
C ALA A 44 -6.92 2.67 -3.48
N PRO A 45 -6.01 3.04 -2.56
CA PRO A 45 -5.12 4.18 -2.71
C PRO A 45 -4.45 4.24 -4.07
N GLN A 46 -4.44 5.42 -4.69
CA GLN A 46 -3.82 5.61 -5.99
C GLN A 46 -2.30 5.61 -5.86
N PRO A 47 -1.57 4.95 -6.78
CA PRO A 47 -0.12 4.87 -6.71
C PRO A 47 0.52 6.19 -7.12
N VAL A 48 1.53 6.60 -6.36
CA VAL A 48 2.51 7.59 -6.80
C VAL A 48 3.62 6.87 -7.56
N ARG A 49 3.85 7.29 -8.81
CA ARG A 49 4.88 6.72 -9.68
C ARG A 49 6.01 7.72 -9.88
N LEU A 50 7.24 7.35 -9.51
CA LEU A 50 8.46 8.13 -9.78
C LEU A 50 9.20 7.65 -11.04
N GLY A 51 8.63 6.69 -11.76
CA GLY A 51 9.19 6.13 -12.99
C GLY A 51 8.50 4.81 -13.38
N THR A 52 9.09 4.09 -14.33
CA THR A 52 8.50 2.86 -14.89
C THR A 52 8.43 1.71 -13.89
N ARG A 53 9.36 1.63 -12.94
CA ARG A 53 9.48 0.52 -11.97
C ARG A 53 9.10 0.90 -10.55
N LEU A 54 9.06 2.19 -10.23
CA LEU A 54 8.91 2.67 -8.86
C LEU A 54 7.47 3.13 -8.62
N THR A 55 6.69 2.25 -8.00
CA THR A 55 5.31 2.47 -7.58
C THR A 55 5.23 2.40 -6.06
N MET A 56 4.67 3.44 -5.45
CA MET A 56 4.55 3.59 -4.00
C MET A 56 3.21 4.25 -3.65
N TRP A 57 2.81 4.11 -2.38
CA TRP A 57 1.57 4.65 -1.84
C TRP A 57 1.87 5.42 -0.56
N ARG A 58 1.08 6.46 -0.28
CA ARG A 58 1.15 7.15 1.00
C ARG A 58 0.71 6.21 2.11
N ASN A 59 1.46 6.20 3.20
CA ASN A 59 1.12 5.37 4.34
C ASN A 59 -0.20 5.79 4.97
N ALA A 60 -0.51 7.09 5.00
CA ALA A 60 -1.80 7.61 5.45
C ALA A 60 -2.97 6.97 4.69
N ASP A 61 -2.95 7.02 3.35
CA ASP A 61 -3.97 6.39 2.50
C ASP A 61 -4.05 4.87 2.72
N LEU A 62 -2.90 4.20 2.93
CA LEU A 62 -2.87 2.77 3.24
C LEU A 62 -3.53 2.47 4.58
N HIS A 63 -3.29 3.27 5.62
CA HIS A 63 -3.93 3.12 6.92
C HIS A 63 -5.45 3.35 6.82
N GLU A 64 -5.89 4.39 6.12
CA GLU A 64 -7.31 4.66 5.89
C GLU A 64 -7.99 3.49 5.15
N PHE A 65 -7.35 2.99 4.09
CA PHE A 65 -7.87 1.84 3.34
C PHE A 65 -7.89 0.57 4.18
N LEU A 66 -6.84 0.27 4.94
CA LEU A 66 -6.78 -0.95 5.75
C LEU A 66 -7.73 -0.90 6.95
N ALA A 67 -8.09 0.29 7.42
CA ALA A 67 -9.09 0.49 8.46
C ALA A 67 -10.52 0.20 7.95
N ASP A 68 -10.86 0.64 6.74
CA ASP A 68 -12.16 0.35 6.09
C ASP A 68 -12.03 0.13 4.57
N PRO A 69 -11.71 -1.10 4.12
CA PRO A 69 -11.54 -1.39 2.69
C PRO A 69 -12.83 -1.27 1.86
N VAL A 70 -14.00 -1.32 2.50
CA VAL A 70 -15.31 -1.30 1.81
C VAL A 70 -15.80 0.13 1.65
N GLY A 71 -15.62 0.95 2.68
CA GLY A 71 -15.98 2.37 2.69
C GLY A 71 -14.91 3.30 2.13
N TYR A 72 -13.67 2.84 1.94
CA TYR A 72 -12.60 3.68 1.42
C TYR A 72 -12.96 4.32 0.07
N ARG A 73 -12.77 5.64 -0.01
CA ARG A 73 -12.93 6.43 -1.23
C ARG A 73 -11.66 7.21 -1.48
N VAL A 74 -11.14 7.12 -2.70
CA VAL A 74 -10.03 7.97 -3.13
C VAL A 74 -10.54 9.41 -3.18
N ASN A 75 -10.08 10.25 -2.26
CA ASN A 75 -10.15 11.69 -2.44
C ASN A 75 -9.19 12.06 -3.57
N LYS A 76 -9.73 12.22 -4.79
CA LYS A 76 -8.99 12.85 -5.88
C LYS A 76 -8.81 14.32 -5.54
N SER A 77 -7.80 14.63 -4.73
CA SER A 77 -7.27 15.99 -4.69
C SER A 77 -6.51 16.21 -5.99
N GLU A 78 -7.16 16.93 -6.91
CA GLU A 78 -6.66 17.33 -8.21
C GLU A 78 -5.29 18.02 -8.09
N ILE A 79 -4.36 17.62 -8.96
CA ILE A 79 -3.18 18.41 -9.34
C ILE A 79 -3.21 18.51 -10.86
#